data_AF-G5QSJ6-F1
#
_entry.id   AF-G5QSJ6-F1
#
_cell.length_a   1.000
_cell.length_b   1.000
_cell.length_c   1.000
_cell.angle_alpha   90.00
_cell.angle_beta   90.00
_cell.angle_gamma   90.00
#
_symmetry.space_group_name_H-M   'P 1'
#
loop_
_entity.id
_entity.type
_entity.pdbx_description
1 polymer ?
#
loop_
_entity_poly.entity_id
_entity_poly.type
_entity_poly.pdbx_seq_one_letter_code
_entity_poly.pdbx_strand_id
1 'polypeptide(L)' 'MIGDDVYPILSLQSCLDKRAAKGGVSPQQVAQAIDDARARLAL' A
#
# COMPACT_ATOMS: atom_id res chain seq x y z
N MET A 1 -4.01 -26.21 15.63
CA MET A 1 -3.85 -25.98 14.18
C MET A 1 -4.03 -24.48 13.95
N ILE A 2 -3.17 -23.84 13.16
CA ILE A 2 -3.40 -22.44 12.76
C ILE A 2 -4.43 -22.45 11.64
N GLY A 3 -5.37 -21.51 11.62
CA GLY A 3 -6.36 -21.40 10.54
C GLY A 3 -5.70 -21.06 9.20
N ASP A 4 -6.18 -21.66 8.11
CA ASP A 4 -5.64 -21.44 6.76
C ASP A 4 -5.82 -19.99 6.27
N ASP A 5 -6.72 -19.24 6.90
CA ASP A 5 -6.96 -17.81 6.66
C ASP A 5 -5.78 -16.91 7.07
N VAL A 6 -4.82 -17.44 7.84
CA VAL A 6 -3.61 -16.71 8.22
C VAL A 6 -2.67 -16.49 7.03
N TYR A 7 -2.60 -17.43 6.09
CA TYR A 7 -1.56 -17.43 5.06
C TYR A 7 -1.67 -16.24 4.09
N PRO A 8 -2.88 -15.86 3.61
CA PRO A 8 -3.03 -14.63 2.83
C PRO A 8 -2.65 -13.37 3.63
N ILE A 9 -2.96 -13.34 4.94
CA ILE A 9 -2.70 -12.20 5.82
C ILE A 9 -1.19 -11.97 6.04
N LEU A 10 -0.40 -13.04 6.06
CA LEU A 10 1.05 -12.98 6.28
C LEU A 10 1.87 -12.75 5.01
N SER A 11 1.20 -12.57 3.86
CA SER A 11 1.88 -12.22 2.62
C SER A 11 2.50 -10.81 2.68
N LEU A 12 3.58 -10.60 1.93
CA LEU A 12 4.18 -9.27 1.74
C LEU A 12 3.15 -8.27 1.17
N GLN A 13 2.28 -8.73 0.26
CA GLN A 13 1.23 -7.90 -0.31
C GLN A 13 0.25 -7.41 0.76
N SER A 14 -0.24 -8.29 1.64
CA SER A 14 -1.10 -7.92 2.76
C SER A 14 -0.42 -6.91 3.71
N CYS A 15 0.88 -7.05 3.95
CA CYS A 15 1.65 -6.07 4.74
C CYS A 15 1.67 -4.67 4.10
N LEU A 16 1.74 -4.58 2.77
CA LEU A 16 1.70 -3.31 2.05
C LEU A 16 0.28 -2.73 2.02
N ASP A 17 -0.70 -3.54 1.66
CA ASP A 17 -2.10 -3.12 1.49
C ASP A 17 -2.71 -2.59 2.78
N LYS A 18 -2.36 -3.15 3.94
CA LYS A 18 -2.85 -2.67 5.24
C LYS A 18 -2.36 -1.27 5.60
N ARG A 19 -1.30 -0.77 4.96
CA ARG A 19 -0.72 0.56 5.20
C ARG A 19 -1.30 1.56 4.19
N ALA A 20 -2.63 1.68 4.16
CA ALA A 20 -3.41 2.44 3.16
C ALA A 20 -3.86 3.84 3.61
N ALA A 21 -3.58 4.27 4.85
CA ALA A 21 -3.84 5.64 5.29
C ALA A 21 -3.00 6.64 4.47
N LYS A 22 -3.40 7.93 4.46
CA LYS A 22 -2.67 8.98 3.74
C LYS A 22 -1.18 9.00 4.13
N GLY A 23 -0.30 8.91 3.14
CA GLY A 23 1.16 8.81 3.36
C GLY A 23 1.66 7.41 3.74
N GLY A 24 0.80 6.40 3.68
CA GLY A 24 1.16 4.99 3.83
C GLY A 24 1.87 4.42 2.60
N VAL A 25 2.22 3.13 2.68
CA VAL A 25 3.05 2.44 1.66
C VAL A 25 2.28 1.43 0.81
N SER A 26 0.95 1.37 0.94
CA SER A 26 0.14 0.60 0.00
C SER A 26 0.39 1.09 -1.44
N PRO A 27 0.35 0.22 -2.46
CA PRO A 27 0.58 0.61 -3.85
C PRO A 27 -0.28 1.79 -4.30
N GLN A 28 -1.54 1.85 -3.86
CA GLN A 28 -2.45 2.96 -4.14
C GLN A 28 -1.97 4.29 -3.56
N GLN A 29 -1.49 4.30 -2.31
CA GLN A 29 -0.97 5.52 -1.67
C GLN A 29 0.31 6.00 -2.34
N VAL A 30 1.21 5.08 -2.70
CA VAL A 30 2.44 5.43 -3.42
C VAL A 30 2.14 5.99 -4.80
N ALA A 31 1.22 5.37 -5.55
CA ALA A 31 0.78 5.87 -6.85
C ALA A 31 0.21 7.30 -6.75
N GLN A 32 -0.72 7.52 -5.81
CA GLN A 32 -1.30 8.85 -5.58
C GLN A 32 -0.22 9.87 -5.19
N ALA A 33 0.72 9.51 -4.32
CA ALA A 33 1.79 10.41 -3.89
C ALA A 33 2.73 10.79 -5.05
N ILE A 34 2.98 9.86 -5.99
CA ILE A 34 3.74 10.14 -7.20
C ILE A 34 2.97 11.12 -8.10
N ASP A 35 1.68 10.89 -8.32
CA ASP A 35 0.85 11.77 -9.15
C ASP A 35 0.74 13.18 -8.56
N ASP A 36 0.53 13.28 -7.24
CA ASP A 36 0.53 14.55 -6.50
C ASP A 36 1.87 15.28 -6.65
N ALA A 37 3.00 14.55 -6.61
CA ALA A 37 4.32 15.12 -6.78
C ALA A 37 4.55 15.61 -8.21
N ARG A 38 4.10 14.86 -9.23
CA ARG A 38 4.14 15.28 -10.63
C ARG A 38 3.35 16.55 -10.85
N ALA A 39 2.11 16.59 -10.37
CA ALA A 39 1.25 17.77 -10.46
C ALA A 39 1.89 18.99 -9.79
N ARG A 40 2.49 18.82 -8.60
CA ARG A 40 3.15 19.89 -7.86
C ARG A 40 4.42 20.41 -8.55
N LEU A 41 5.16 19.54 -9.24
CA LEU A 41 6.42 19.87 -9.90
C LEU A 41 6.27 20.18 -11.40
N ALA A 42 5.06 20.07 -11.95
CA ALA A 42 4.77 20.16 -13.39
C ALA A 42 5.63 19.19 -14.24
N LEU A 43 5.81 17.97 -13.73
CA LEU A 43 6.52 16.85 -14.41
C LEU A 43 5.57 15.91 -15.13
#